data_AF-A0A9P4NV87-F1
#
_entry.id   AF-A0A9P4NV87-F1
#
_cell.length_a   1.000
_cell.length_b   1.000
_cell.length_c   1.000
_cell.angle_alpha   90.00
_cell.angle_beta   90.00
_cell.angle_gamma   90.00
#
_symmetry.space_group_name_H-M   'P 1'
#
loop_
_entity.id
_entity.type
_entity.pdbx_description
1 polymer ?
#
loop_
_entity_poly.entity_id
_entity_poly.type
_entity_poly.pdbx_seq_one_letter_code
_entity_poly.pdbx_strand_id
1 'polypeptide(L)'
;MALASKDTSESVEHVLYRKPSRATFVRKLELLGSHNGYAHYNYFKEGLPAINFEGWYSRHVEALHKATEVPHEVAYEWRAKLAAGNVDAYVALLVSQLPNLRCLALGPPYSQRAEFVGMLFSLVRRAQHGEKTGVSTFLHLKEVTFEPNYNFLRLRHNVKMTDTALQIFFLPHLEKLSVSFDVPVGLIWPNGANLVNPQTITSLELNMVRERHLTQILRLTPKLRSLHWEMFYTEYLDNPACTTTVNLDAVATALENVRATVEDLVIKCYVDRADSFGEPALSFEGSLRPLARFHYLYKLQAEPMTLAASFQPTRAIPLKEILPQSLKTLAITDYLAANDSQEWHDEHIFHCIAEWVRDESAPKPNLRAISYVDRDFCGPGTRPDPLKEKLEEFCRAHSLELLWKKIPPLR
;
A
#
# COMPACT_ATOMS: atom_id res chain seq x y z
N MET A 1 -14.50 -13.20 0.47
CA MET A 1 -15.09 -14.53 0.71
C MET A 1 -15.92 -14.43 1.99
N ALA A 2 -17.23 -14.22 1.86
CA ALA A 2 -18.13 -14.28 3.01
C ALA A 2 -18.33 -15.76 3.35
N LEU A 3 -17.85 -16.20 4.50
CA LEU A 3 -18.25 -17.47 5.11
C LEU A 3 -19.70 -17.35 5.59
N ALA A 4 -20.65 -17.32 4.66
CA ALA A 4 -22.06 -17.61 4.86
C ALA A 4 -22.83 -17.52 3.52
N SER A 5 -22.97 -18.64 2.82
CA SER A 5 -24.23 -18.91 2.12
C SER A 5 -24.56 -20.38 2.30
N LYS A 6 -25.65 -20.64 3.00
CA LYS A 6 -26.24 -21.98 3.11
C LYS A 6 -26.56 -22.50 1.71
N ASP A 7 -26.28 -23.77 1.55
CA ASP A 7 -26.55 -24.62 0.38
C ASP A 7 -25.66 -24.42 -0.85
N THR A 8 -24.74 -25.39 -1.02
CA THR A 8 -23.99 -25.78 -2.24
C THR A 8 -22.64 -25.14 -2.59
N SER A 9 -21.90 -24.56 -1.63
CA SER A 9 -20.44 -24.36 -1.82
C SER A 9 -19.64 -25.43 -1.06
N GLU A 10 -19.06 -26.40 -1.78
CA GLU A 10 -17.87 -27.05 -1.24
C GLU A 10 -16.84 -25.94 -1.01
N SER A 11 -16.35 -25.77 0.21
CA SER A 11 -15.31 -24.77 0.47
C SER A 11 -14.12 -25.03 -0.48
N VAL A 12 -13.46 -23.98 -0.97
CA VAL A 12 -12.27 -24.09 -1.84
C VAL A 12 -11.24 -25.07 -1.24
N GLU A 13 -11.21 -25.12 0.08
CA GLU A 13 -10.48 -26.01 0.98
C GLU A 13 -10.79 -27.49 0.71
N HIS A 14 -12.08 -27.86 0.64
CA HIS A 14 -12.54 -29.22 0.34
C HIS A 14 -12.18 -29.65 -1.09
N VAL A 15 -12.16 -28.70 -2.03
CA VAL A 15 -11.88 -28.95 -3.45
C VAL A 15 -10.39 -29.14 -3.74
N LEU A 16 -9.53 -28.29 -3.18
CA LEU A 16 -8.07 -28.39 -3.35
C LEU A 16 -7.51 -29.62 -2.63
N TYR A 17 -8.11 -29.99 -1.48
CA TYR A 17 -7.73 -31.15 -0.70
C TYR A 17 -8.09 -32.49 -1.38
N ARG A 18 -9.34 -32.66 -1.85
CA ARG A 18 -9.77 -33.94 -2.46
C ARG A 18 -9.09 -34.20 -3.80
N LYS A 19 -8.61 -33.14 -4.46
CA LYS A 19 -7.96 -33.21 -5.76
C LYS A 19 -6.76 -32.27 -5.77
N PRO A 20 -5.59 -32.67 -5.21
CA PRO A 20 -4.38 -31.84 -5.18
C PRO A 20 -3.94 -31.37 -6.57
N SER A 21 -4.24 -32.15 -7.61
CA SER A 21 -4.05 -31.73 -9.00
C SER A 21 -4.84 -30.48 -9.39
N ARG A 22 -5.90 -30.11 -8.65
CA ARG A 22 -6.61 -28.83 -8.87
C ARG A 22 -5.78 -27.63 -8.44
N ALA A 23 -4.89 -27.78 -7.47
CA ALA A 23 -4.02 -26.70 -7.01
C ALA A 23 -3.09 -26.19 -8.12
N THR A 24 -2.69 -27.05 -9.06
CA THR A 24 -1.88 -26.63 -10.22
C THR A 24 -2.65 -25.78 -11.22
N PHE A 25 -3.97 -25.66 -11.13
CA PHE A 25 -4.79 -24.79 -11.99
C PHE A 25 -5.10 -23.44 -11.34
N VAL A 26 -4.88 -23.29 -10.03
CA VAL A 26 -5.09 -22.00 -9.37
C VAL A 26 -4.03 -21.00 -9.85
N ARG A 27 -4.49 -19.83 -10.30
CA ARG A 27 -3.65 -18.73 -10.78
C ARG A 27 -3.82 -17.47 -9.94
N LYS A 28 -4.93 -17.33 -9.24
CA LYS A 28 -5.28 -16.16 -8.43
C LYS A 28 -5.87 -16.62 -7.12
N LEU A 29 -5.39 -16.08 -6.00
CA LEU A 29 -5.93 -16.28 -4.67
C LEU A 29 -6.21 -14.91 -4.04
N GLU A 30 -7.45 -14.68 -3.64
CA GLU A 30 -7.88 -13.43 -3.00
C GLU A 30 -8.63 -13.73 -1.71
N LEU A 31 -8.08 -13.29 -0.59
CA LEU A 31 -8.65 -13.43 0.75
C LEU A 31 -8.85 -12.02 1.33
N LEU A 32 -9.94 -11.36 0.96
CA LEU A 32 -10.18 -9.93 1.24
C LEU A 32 -11.01 -9.64 2.51
N GLY A 33 -11.34 -10.68 3.30
CA GLY A 33 -12.23 -10.56 4.46
C GLY A 33 -13.59 -9.92 4.15
N SER A 34 -14.23 -9.35 5.16
CA SER A 34 -15.44 -8.52 5.02
C SER A 34 -15.11 -7.10 5.45
N HIS A 35 -15.30 -6.13 4.55
CA HIS A 35 -15.08 -4.68 4.79
C HIS A 35 -16.12 -4.03 5.72
N ASN A 36 -16.79 -4.82 6.59
CA ASN A 36 -17.75 -4.27 7.54
C ASN A 36 -16.97 -3.79 8.78
N GLY A 37 -16.75 -2.47 8.90
CA GLY A 37 -16.04 -1.80 10.00
C GLY A 37 -16.39 -2.29 11.42
N TYR A 38 -17.63 -2.74 11.65
CA TYR A 38 -18.06 -3.32 12.94
C TYR A 38 -17.45 -4.69 13.24
N ALA A 39 -17.24 -5.54 12.23
CA ALA A 39 -16.57 -6.83 12.41
C ALA A 39 -15.08 -6.63 12.70
N HIS A 40 -14.46 -5.61 12.08
CA HIS A 40 -13.07 -5.24 12.33
C HIS A 40 -12.83 -4.93 13.82
N TYR A 41 -13.67 -4.11 14.45
CA TYR A 41 -13.55 -3.78 15.88
C TYR A 41 -13.58 -5.01 16.79
N ASN A 42 -14.50 -5.96 16.54
CA ASN A 42 -14.59 -7.19 17.32
C ASN A 42 -13.42 -8.15 17.07
N TYR A 43 -12.94 -8.28 15.81
CA TYR A 43 -11.71 -9.04 15.52
C TYR A 43 -10.48 -8.45 16.23
N PHE A 44 -10.44 -7.14 16.48
CA PHE A 44 -9.34 -6.50 17.20
C PHE A 44 -9.33 -6.86 18.69
N LYS A 45 -10.51 -6.86 19.32
CA LYS A 45 -10.67 -7.14 20.75
C LYS A 45 -10.60 -8.63 21.07
N GLU A 46 -11.21 -9.47 20.23
CA GLU A 46 -11.39 -10.91 20.50
C GLU A 46 -10.42 -11.80 19.70
N GLY A 47 -9.67 -11.22 18.76
CA GLY A 47 -8.86 -11.96 17.80
C GLY A 47 -9.71 -12.53 16.66
N LEU A 48 -9.03 -13.11 15.66
CA LEU A 48 -9.75 -13.90 14.67
C LEU A 48 -10.28 -15.18 15.32
N PRO A 49 -11.51 -15.61 15.01
CA PRO A 49 -12.01 -16.87 15.50
C PRO A 49 -11.04 -17.97 15.06
N ALA A 50 -10.61 -18.78 16.03
CA ALA A 50 -9.78 -19.94 15.76
C ALA A 50 -10.51 -20.81 14.74
N ILE A 51 -9.81 -21.16 13.66
CA ILE A 51 -10.39 -22.08 12.68
C ILE A 51 -10.37 -23.47 13.34
N ASN A 52 -11.55 -24.09 13.49
CA ASN A 52 -11.61 -25.45 14.04
C ASN A 52 -11.07 -26.43 13.00
N PHE A 53 -9.94 -27.07 13.34
CA PHE A 53 -9.23 -27.94 12.44
C PHE A 53 -9.34 -29.44 12.75
N GLU A 54 -10.39 -29.88 13.45
CA GLU A 54 -10.58 -31.28 13.89
C GLU A 54 -10.14 -32.33 12.83
N GLY A 55 -9.02 -33.02 13.13
CA GLY A 55 -8.54 -34.22 12.44
C GLY A 55 -7.80 -34.04 11.11
N TRP A 56 -7.76 -32.85 10.49
CA TRP A 56 -7.32 -32.74 9.08
C TRP A 56 -5.91 -32.19 8.84
N TYR A 57 -5.31 -31.48 9.80
CA TYR A 57 -4.00 -30.83 9.64
C TYR A 57 -2.81 -31.79 9.81
N SER A 58 -2.93 -32.86 10.60
CA SER A 58 -1.80 -33.75 10.93
C SER A 58 -1.11 -34.33 9.70
N ARG A 59 -1.89 -34.85 8.73
CA ARG A 59 -1.36 -35.42 7.49
C ARG A 59 -0.70 -34.39 6.55
N HIS A 60 -1.20 -33.15 6.53
CA HIS A 60 -0.66 -32.10 5.65
C HIS A 60 0.57 -31.45 6.23
N VAL A 61 0.56 -31.20 7.53
CA VAL A 61 1.74 -30.83 8.29
C VAL A 61 2.83 -31.89 8.14
N GLU A 62 2.49 -33.18 8.23
CA GLU A 62 3.45 -34.27 8.02
C GLU A 62 3.91 -34.33 6.57
N ALA A 63 3.03 -34.09 5.60
CA ALA A 63 3.40 -34.00 4.19
C ALA A 63 4.29 -32.79 3.91
N LEU A 64 4.05 -31.63 4.53
CA LEU A 64 4.94 -30.47 4.48
C LEU A 64 6.26 -30.79 5.17
N HIS A 65 6.25 -31.44 6.33
CA HIS A 65 7.47 -31.84 7.03
C HIS A 65 8.29 -32.88 6.26
N LYS A 66 7.63 -33.78 5.51
CA LYS A 66 8.27 -34.77 4.64
C LYS A 66 8.71 -34.21 3.28
N ALA A 67 7.93 -33.28 2.71
CA ALA A 67 8.19 -32.67 1.42
C ALA A 67 9.17 -31.51 1.54
N THR A 68 9.17 -30.83 2.69
CA THR A 68 10.00 -29.66 2.96
C THR A 68 11.09 -30.00 3.98
N GLU A 69 12.35 -29.86 3.57
CA GLU A 69 13.53 -29.88 4.46
C GLU A 69 13.59 -28.60 5.34
N VAL A 70 12.43 -28.09 5.75
CA VAL A 70 12.30 -26.91 6.61
C VAL A 70 12.87 -27.24 7.98
N PRO A 71 13.65 -26.34 8.60
CA PRO A 71 14.23 -26.58 9.93
C PRO A 71 13.19 -27.07 10.94
N HIS A 72 13.55 -28.06 11.76
CA HIS A 72 12.62 -28.72 12.67
C HIS A 72 11.88 -27.74 13.59
N GLU A 73 12.57 -26.71 14.07
CA GLU A 73 12.00 -25.66 14.92
C GLU A 73 10.88 -24.88 14.22
N VAL A 74 11.11 -24.50 12.96
CA VAL A 74 10.14 -23.79 12.12
C VAL A 74 8.91 -24.66 11.87
N ALA A 75 9.12 -25.93 11.52
CA ALA A 75 8.03 -26.89 11.31
C ALA A 75 7.26 -27.19 12.62
N TYR A 76 7.92 -27.16 13.78
CA TYR A 76 7.28 -27.33 15.08
C TYR A 76 6.40 -26.12 15.45
N GLU A 77 6.90 -24.90 15.25
CA GLU A 77 6.14 -23.69 15.53
C GLU A 77 4.91 -23.59 14.63
N TRP A 78 5.08 -23.82 13.32
CA TRP A 78 3.98 -23.78 12.36
C TRP A 78 2.90 -24.81 12.69
N ARG A 79 3.30 -26.01 13.12
CA ARG A 79 2.41 -27.05 13.65
C ARG A 79 1.58 -26.59 14.83
N ALA A 80 2.24 -26.03 15.84
CA ALA A 80 1.59 -25.59 17.05
C ALA A 80 0.56 -24.48 16.74
N LYS A 81 0.89 -23.55 15.84
CA LYS A 81 -0.01 -22.47 15.43
C LYS A 81 -1.18 -22.96 14.58
N LEU A 82 -0.94 -23.89 13.66
CA LEU A 82 -2.01 -24.57 12.94
C LEU A 82 -2.94 -25.28 13.92
N ALA A 83 -2.43 -26.11 14.83
CA ALA A 83 -3.26 -26.81 15.82
C ALA A 83 -4.07 -25.85 16.71
N ALA A 84 -3.55 -24.64 16.97
CA ALA A 84 -4.22 -23.58 17.71
C ALA A 84 -5.23 -22.76 16.88
N GLY A 85 -5.51 -23.12 15.62
CA GLY A 85 -6.48 -22.41 14.80
C GLY A 85 -5.98 -21.09 14.19
N ASN A 86 -4.66 -20.88 14.11
CA ASN A 86 -4.08 -19.61 13.65
C ASN A 86 -4.32 -19.38 12.15
N VAL A 87 -4.94 -18.25 11.81
CA VAL A 87 -5.33 -17.91 10.44
C VAL A 87 -4.13 -17.68 9.52
N ASP A 88 -3.09 -17.00 9.99
CA ASP A 88 -1.89 -16.71 9.20
C ASP A 88 -1.14 -17.99 8.82
N ALA A 89 -0.93 -18.87 9.81
CA ALA A 89 -0.35 -20.19 9.61
C ALA A 89 -1.13 -21.00 8.57
N TYR A 90 -2.46 -20.89 8.57
CA TYR A 90 -3.33 -21.51 7.58
C TYR A 90 -3.22 -20.88 6.19
N VAL A 91 -3.20 -19.55 6.09
CA VAL A 91 -2.99 -18.84 4.82
C VAL A 91 -1.65 -19.25 4.20
N ALA A 92 -0.58 -19.29 4.99
CA ALA A 92 0.72 -19.74 4.53
C ALA A 92 0.68 -21.20 4.02
N LEU A 93 -0.02 -22.08 4.72
CA LEU A 93 -0.22 -23.48 4.28
C LEU A 93 -0.93 -23.53 2.93
N LEU A 94 -2.04 -22.80 2.80
CA LEU A 94 -2.82 -22.72 1.56
C LEU A 94 -1.95 -22.20 0.40
N VAL A 95 -1.25 -21.08 0.60
CA VAL A 95 -0.39 -20.46 -0.42
C VAL A 95 0.74 -21.41 -0.84
N SER A 96 1.35 -22.14 0.10
CA SER A 96 2.43 -23.10 -0.18
C SER A 96 2.03 -24.21 -1.16
N GLN A 97 0.73 -24.51 -1.26
CA GLN A 97 0.19 -25.57 -2.11
C GLN A 97 -0.14 -25.10 -3.53
N LEU A 98 0.07 -23.82 -3.87
CA LEU A 98 -0.33 -23.21 -5.15
C LEU A 98 0.90 -22.92 -6.02
N PRO A 99 1.51 -23.94 -6.67
CA PRO A 99 2.81 -23.76 -7.34
C PRO A 99 2.76 -22.82 -8.55
N ASN A 100 1.58 -22.66 -9.14
CA ASN A 100 1.37 -21.85 -10.34
C ASN A 100 0.63 -20.54 -10.05
N LEU A 101 0.63 -20.09 -8.80
CA LEU A 101 0.00 -18.84 -8.40
C LEU A 101 0.65 -17.66 -9.17
N ARG A 102 -0.18 -16.77 -9.70
CA ARG A 102 0.23 -15.54 -10.41
C ARG A 102 -0.11 -14.26 -9.64
N CYS A 103 -1.18 -14.30 -8.87
CA CYS A 103 -1.68 -13.17 -8.10
C CYS A 103 -2.10 -13.64 -6.70
N LEU A 104 -1.59 -12.97 -5.67
CA LEU A 104 -1.95 -13.17 -4.27
C LEU A 104 -2.44 -11.83 -3.71
N ALA A 105 -3.69 -11.77 -3.27
CA ALA A 105 -4.24 -10.63 -2.55
C ALA A 105 -4.75 -11.05 -1.18
N LEU A 106 -4.22 -10.45 -0.13
CA LEU A 106 -4.64 -10.62 1.25
C LEU A 106 -5.16 -9.26 1.74
N GLY A 107 -6.44 -9.21 2.08
CA GLY A 107 -7.08 -8.08 2.76
C GLY A 107 -7.32 -8.37 4.24
N PRO A 108 -7.69 -7.37 5.05
CA PRO A 108 -7.99 -7.60 6.45
C PRO A 108 -9.16 -8.58 6.58
N PRO A 109 -9.07 -9.62 7.43
CA PRO A 109 -8.09 -9.76 8.49
C PRO A 109 -6.84 -10.60 8.13
N TYR A 110 -6.77 -11.16 6.92
CA TYR A 110 -5.70 -12.06 6.48
C TYR A 110 -4.36 -11.37 6.26
N SER A 111 -4.34 -10.06 6.03
CA SER A 111 -3.10 -9.26 5.94
C SER A 111 -2.59 -8.74 7.28
N GLN A 112 -3.36 -8.87 8.38
CA GLN A 112 -3.03 -8.23 9.67
C GLN A 112 -1.83 -8.88 10.38
N ARG A 113 -1.72 -10.20 10.25
CA ARG A 113 -0.61 -11.01 10.75
C ARG A 113 -0.25 -11.93 9.62
N ALA A 114 0.94 -11.72 9.08
CA ALA A 114 1.46 -12.44 7.95
C ALA A 114 2.86 -13.00 8.26
N GLU A 115 3.13 -13.28 9.53
CA GLU A 115 4.39 -13.82 10.03
C GLU A 115 4.71 -15.18 9.37
N PHE A 116 3.72 -16.07 9.27
CA PHE A 116 3.88 -17.37 8.62
C PHE A 116 3.97 -17.26 7.11
N VAL A 117 3.25 -16.31 6.50
CA VAL A 117 3.41 -16.02 5.07
C VAL A 117 4.80 -15.43 4.79
N GLY A 118 5.31 -14.54 5.64
CA GLY A 118 6.67 -14.01 5.57
C GLY A 118 7.72 -15.10 5.76
N MET A 119 7.49 -16.02 6.70
CA MET A 119 8.31 -17.21 6.89
C MET A 119 8.33 -18.10 5.65
N LEU A 120 7.19 -18.35 5.01
CA LEU A 120 7.10 -19.07 3.74
C LEU A 120 7.96 -18.38 2.66
N PHE A 121 7.85 -17.06 2.49
CA PHE A 121 8.67 -16.33 1.51
C PHE A 121 10.16 -16.31 1.87
N SER A 122 10.51 -16.34 3.16
CA SER A 122 11.90 -16.50 3.59
C SER A 122 12.48 -17.86 3.15
N LEU A 123 11.67 -18.92 3.15
CA LEU A 123 12.05 -20.24 2.64
C LEU A 123 12.19 -20.24 1.12
N VAL A 124 11.30 -19.55 0.40
CA VAL A 124 11.40 -19.37 -1.07
C VAL A 124 12.72 -18.71 -1.43
N ARG A 125 13.11 -17.66 -0.72
CA ARG A 125 14.40 -16.98 -0.89
C ARG A 125 15.58 -17.93 -0.66
N ARG A 126 15.55 -18.74 0.40
CA ARG A 126 16.58 -19.76 0.65
C ARG A 126 16.66 -20.78 -0.48
N ALA A 127 15.50 -21.21 -1.01
CA ALA A 127 15.41 -22.09 -2.18
C ALA A 127 16.13 -21.52 -3.40
N GLN A 128 15.98 -20.21 -3.66
CA GLN A 128 16.63 -19.52 -4.76
C GLN A 128 18.17 -19.49 -4.62
N HIS A 129 18.69 -19.55 -3.40
CA HIS A 129 20.12 -19.63 -3.12
C HIS A 129 20.66 -21.08 -3.10
N GLY A 130 19.87 -22.04 -3.59
CA GLY A 130 20.29 -23.44 -3.73
C GLY A 130 20.11 -24.27 -2.46
N GLU A 131 19.53 -23.71 -1.39
CA GLU A 131 19.11 -24.53 -0.25
C GLU A 131 17.95 -25.41 -0.67
N LYS A 132 18.01 -26.69 -0.31
CA LYS A 132 16.89 -27.60 -0.50
C LYS A 132 15.77 -27.16 0.42
N THR A 133 14.73 -26.61 -0.17
CA THR A 133 13.48 -26.32 0.52
C THR A 133 12.37 -26.97 -0.30
N GLY A 134 11.40 -27.60 0.36
CA GLY A 134 10.29 -28.24 -0.35
C GLY A 134 9.14 -27.30 -0.71
N VAL A 135 9.35 -26.00 -0.55
CA VAL A 135 8.33 -25.00 -0.86
C VAL A 135 8.37 -24.69 -2.35
N SER A 136 7.20 -24.38 -2.93
CA SER A 136 7.14 -23.82 -4.28
C SER A 136 8.02 -22.57 -4.37
N THR A 137 8.79 -22.44 -5.45
CA THR A 137 9.59 -21.24 -5.71
C THR A 137 8.77 -20.07 -6.24
N PHE A 138 7.47 -20.28 -6.50
CA PHE A 138 6.52 -19.27 -7.00
C PHE A 138 7.00 -18.56 -8.28
N LEU A 139 7.61 -19.29 -9.22
CA LEU A 139 8.14 -18.74 -10.49
C LEU A 139 7.12 -18.00 -11.35
N HIS A 140 5.82 -18.20 -11.09
CA HIS A 140 4.74 -17.58 -11.83
C HIS A 140 4.10 -16.38 -11.11
N LEU A 141 4.48 -16.11 -9.87
CA LEU A 141 3.87 -15.08 -9.03
C LEU A 141 4.35 -13.69 -9.46
N LYS A 142 3.42 -12.91 -10.01
CA LYS A 142 3.68 -11.58 -10.58
C LYS A 142 3.11 -10.45 -9.73
N GLU A 143 2.06 -10.72 -8.97
CA GLU A 143 1.33 -9.70 -8.22
C GLU A 143 1.11 -10.15 -6.78
N VAL A 144 1.51 -9.31 -5.83
CA VAL A 144 1.27 -9.52 -4.40
C VAL A 144 0.69 -8.25 -3.80
N THR A 145 -0.46 -8.36 -3.15
CA THR A 145 -1.15 -7.27 -2.45
C THR A 145 -1.44 -7.68 -1.02
N PHE A 146 -0.88 -6.96 -0.07
CA PHE A 146 -1.20 -7.05 1.35
C PHE A 146 -1.84 -5.72 1.73
N GLU A 147 -3.18 -5.71 1.80
CA GLU A 147 -3.90 -4.47 2.04
C GLU A 147 -3.61 -3.95 3.47
N PRO A 148 -3.44 -2.62 3.61
CA PRO A 148 -3.19 -1.99 4.90
C PRO A 148 -4.36 -2.18 5.85
N ASN A 149 -4.04 -2.19 7.14
CA ASN A 149 -5.03 -2.08 8.19
C ASN A 149 -4.66 -0.95 9.17
N TYR A 150 -5.20 0.23 8.91
CA TYR A 150 -4.94 1.44 9.71
C TYR A 150 -5.47 1.32 11.15
N ASN A 151 -6.57 0.60 11.37
CA ASN A 151 -7.13 0.40 12.70
C ASN A 151 -6.21 -0.44 13.61
N PHE A 152 -5.28 -1.19 13.03
CA PHE A 152 -4.41 -2.10 13.78
C PHE A 152 -3.31 -1.37 14.57
N LEU A 153 -2.76 -0.28 14.02
CA LEU A 153 -1.67 0.47 14.66
C LEU A 153 -2.08 1.11 15.99
N ARG A 154 -3.37 1.39 16.17
CA ARG A 154 -3.92 1.93 17.42
C ARG A 154 -3.88 0.98 18.61
N LEU A 155 -3.93 -0.34 18.34
CA LEU A 155 -4.30 -1.31 19.36
C LEU A 155 -3.21 -2.33 19.69
N ARG A 156 -2.15 -2.48 18.87
CA ARG A 156 -1.09 -3.48 19.14
C ARG A 156 0.30 -3.02 18.66
N HIS A 157 1.21 -2.87 19.62
CA HIS A 157 2.63 -2.50 19.41
C HIS A 157 3.54 -3.61 18.83
N ASN A 158 3.03 -4.80 18.49
CA ASN A 158 3.88 -6.00 18.31
C ASN A 158 3.67 -6.75 16.98
N VAL A 159 3.27 -6.10 15.89
CA VAL A 159 3.21 -6.77 14.59
C VAL A 159 4.44 -6.45 13.76
N LYS A 160 5.08 -7.51 13.24
CA LYS A 160 6.28 -7.45 12.40
C LYS A 160 5.89 -7.50 10.92
N MET A 161 5.13 -6.52 10.45
CA MET A 161 4.77 -6.45 9.03
C MET A 161 5.97 -6.08 8.17
N THR A 162 6.88 -5.25 8.68
CA THR A 162 8.09 -4.87 7.95
C THR A 162 8.91 -6.08 7.54
N ASP A 163 9.16 -7.03 8.46
CA ASP A 163 9.96 -8.22 8.15
C ASP A 163 9.33 -9.03 7.02
N THR A 164 8.01 -9.21 7.05
CA THR A 164 7.26 -9.92 6.02
C THR A 164 7.32 -9.18 4.67
N ALA A 165 7.06 -7.87 4.68
CA ALA A 165 7.11 -7.03 3.50
C ALA A 165 8.48 -7.11 2.81
N LEU A 166 9.56 -7.07 3.60
CA LEU A 166 10.93 -7.17 3.09
C LEU A 166 11.22 -8.53 2.42
N GLN A 167 10.66 -9.64 2.90
CA GLN A 167 10.84 -10.95 2.23
C GLN A 167 10.20 -10.98 0.84
N ILE A 168 9.09 -10.27 0.63
CA ILE A 168 8.33 -10.30 -0.64
C ILE A 168 9.14 -9.69 -1.79
N PHE A 169 10.03 -8.73 -1.51
CA PHE A 169 10.94 -8.14 -2.51
C PHE A 169 11.92 -9.16 -3.15
N PHE A 170 12.10 -10.34 -2.54
CA PHE A 170 12.95 -11.41 -3.07
C PHE A 170 12.18 -12.42 -3.92
N LEU A 171 10.87 -12.28 -4.08
CA LEU A 171 10.11 -13.19 -4.93
C LEU A 171 10.52 -13.07 -6.39
N PRO A 172 10.62 -14.20 -7.11
CA PRO A 172 11.12 -14.20 -8.47
C PRO A 172 10.04 -13.64 -9.40
N HIS A 173 10.43 -12.82 -10.36
CA HIS A 173 9.55 -12.27 -11.40
C HIS A 173 8.35 -11.43 -10.90
N LEU A 174 8.42 -10.91 -9.68
CA LEU A 174 7.40 -10.02 -9.14
C LEU A 174 7.33 -8.71 -9.95
N GLU A 175 6.15 -8.38 -10.47
CA GLU A 175 5.91 -7.19 -11.31
C GLU A 175 5.16 -6.09 -10.54
N LYS A 176 4.21 -6.47 -9.68
CA LYS A 176 3.40 -5.55 -8.87
C LYS A 176 3.42 -5.94 -7.41
N LEU A 177 3.66 -4.97 -6.56
CA LEU A 177 3.72 -5.15 -5.12
C LEU A 177 2.93 -4.05 -4.42
N SER A 178 1.95 -4.43 -3.60
CA SER A 178 1.31 -3.55 -2.62
C SER A 178 1.55 -4.14 -1.23
N VAL A 179 2.21 -3.39 -0.35
CA VAL A 179 2.56 -3.83 1.01
C VAL A 179 2.46 -2.69 2.00
N SER A 180 2.31 -3.06 3.26
CA SER A 180 2.27 -2.17 4.40
C SER A 180 3.44 -2.42 5.34
N PHE A 181 3.94 -1.34 5.93
CA PHE A 181 5.00 -1.38 6.94
C PHE A 181 4.44 -1.00 8.31
N ASP A 182 5.10 -1.42 9.38
CA ASP A 182 4.74 -1.08 10.77
C ASP A 182 5.43 0.22 11.25
N VAL A 183 5.64 1.17 10.34
CA VAL A 183 6.37 2.43 10.58
C VAL A 183 7.75 2.17 11.24
N PRO A 184 8.64 1.37 10.62
CA PRO A 184 9.84 0.89 11.30
C PRO A 184 10.82 2.03 11.65
N VAL A 185 11.59 1.85 12.73
CA VAL A 185 12.68 2.78 13.07
C VAL A 185 13.79 2.73 12.01
N GLY A 186 14.12 1.54 11.55
CA GLY A 186 15.10 1.28 10.49
C GLY A 186 14.64 0.14 9.60
N LEU A 187 15.07 0.14 8.34
CA LEU A 187 14.90 -1.01 7.46
C LEU A 187 16.17 -1.86 7.49
N ILE A 188 16.01 -3.16 7.81
CA ILE A 188 17.08 -4.14 7.79
C ILE A 188 16.75 -5.18 6.73
N TRP A 189 17.40 -5.07 5.57
CA TRP A 189 17.19 -6.01 4.48
C TRP A 189 17.71 -7.41 4.84
N PRO A 190 16.91 -8.46 4.64
CA PRO A 190 17.34 -9.84 4.87
C PRO A 190 18.64 -10.17 4.10
N ASN A 191 19.71 -10.56 4.81
CA ASN A 191 21.06 -10.84 4.25
C ASN A 191 21.74 -9.67 3.51
N GLY A 192 21.30 -8.43 3.75
CA GLY A 192 21.84 -7.23 3.13
C GLY A 192 21.21 -6.88 1.78
N ALA A 193 21.22 -5.58 1.44
CA ALA A 193 20.51 -5.06 0.27
C ALA A 193 21.09 -5.53 -1.09
N ASN A 194 22.37 -5.93 -1.14
CA ASN A 194 23.08 -6.25 -2.38
C ASN A 194 22.63 -7.56 -3.06
N LEU A 195 21.86 -8.39 -2.36
CA LEU A 195 21.31 -9.64 -2.89
C LEU A 195 19.84 -9.51 -3.35
N VAL A 196 19.20 -8.36 -3.10
CA VAL A 196 17.84 -8.12 -3.55
C VAL A 196 17.93 -7.66 -5.01
N ASN A 197 17.25 -8.36 -5.92
CA ASN A 197 17.18 -7.92 -7.31
C ASN A 197 15.72 -7.83 -7.80
N PRO A 198 14.88 -6.92 -7.26
CA PRO A 198 13.50 -6.74 -7.69
C PRO A 198 13.41 -5.95 -9.01
N GLN A 199 14.26 -6.29 -9.99
CA GLN A 199 14.39 -5.61 -11.29
C GLN A 199 13.15 -5.75 -12.16
N THR A 200 12.21 -6.60 -11.76
CA THR A 200 10.96 -6.85 -12.47
C THR A 200 9.82 -6.00 -11.92
N ILE A 201 9.97 -5.40 -10.73
CA ILE A 201 8.91 -4.58 -10.14
C ILE A 201 8.74 -3.30 -10.98
N THR A 202 7.54 -3.14 -11.53
CA THR A 202 7.13 -1.99 -12.33
C THR A 202 6.03 -1.17 -11.64
N SER A 203 5.32 -1.76 -10.68
CA SER A 203 4.32 -1.07 -9.87
C SER A 203 4.55 -1.36 -8.39
N LEU A 204 4.63 -0.30 -7.58
CA LEU A 204 4.86 -0.41 -6.15
C LEU A 204 3.87 0.48 -5.41
N GLU A 205 3.17 -0.11 -4.44
CA GLU A 205 2.34 0.58 -3.48
C GLU A 205 2.90 0.35 -2.07
N LEU A 206 3.30 1.44 -1.43
CA LEU A 206 3.93 1.48 -0.12
C LEU A 206 2.99 2.19 0.83
N ASN A 207 2.41 1.44 1.75
CA ASN A 207 1.53 1.97 2.78
C ASN A 207 2.29 2.05 4.11
N MET A 208 2.10 3.15 4.84
CA MET A 208 2.68 3.39 6.17
C MET A 208 4.22 3.42 6.17
N VAL A 209 4.82 3.95 5.10
CA VAL A 209 6.27 4.12 4.96
C VAL A 209 6.65 5.59 5.15
N ARG A 210 7.60 5.87 6.05
CA ARG A 210 8.16 7.23 6.24
C ARG A 210 9.23 7.54 5.19
N GLU A 211 9.35 8.83 4.87
CA GLU A 211 10.21 9.42 3.84
C GLU A 211 11.66 8.92 3.89
N ARG A 212 12.23 8.75 5.09
CA ARG A 212 13.62 8.31 5.28
C ARG A 212 13.93 6.91 4.72
N HIS A 213 12.90 6.08 4.55
CA HIS A 213 13.04 4.71 4.07
C HIS A 213 12.87 4.58 2.56
N LEU A 214 12.26 5.57 1.91
CA LEU A 214 11.98 5.55 0.47
C LEU A 214 13.25 5.37 -0.35
N THR A 215 14.33 6.06 0.00
CA THR A 215 15.61 5.97 -0.74
C THR A 215 16.11 4.53 -0.81
N GLN A 216 16.01 3.77 0.28
CA GLN A 216 16.47 2.38 0.29
C GLN A 216 15.61 1.49 -0.60
N ILE A 217 14.28 1.67 -0.58
CA ILE A 217 13.34 0.87 -1.36
C ILE A 217 13.43 1.20 -2.86
N LEU A 218 13.44 2.50 -3.20
CA LEU A 218 13.42 2.96 -4.59
C LEU A 218 14.72 2.65 -5.33
N ARG A 219 15.88 2.62 -4.64
CA ARG A 219 17.15 2.16 -5.22
C ARG A 219 17.10 0.72 -5.73
N LEU A 220 16.27 -0.13 -5.12
CA LEU A 220 16.14 -1.54 -5.51
C LEU A 220 15.17 -1.75 -6.68
N THR A 221 14.39 -0.73 -7.06
CA THR A 221 13.32 -0.83 -8.06
C THR A 221 13.57 0.10 -9.26
N PRO A 222 14.70 -0.04 -9.99
CA PRO A 222 15.10 0.93 -11.02
C PRO A 222 14.15 0.97 -12.22
N LYS A 223 13.33 -0.06 -12.44
CA LYS A 223 12.35 -0.13 -13.55
C LYS A 223 10.93 0.29 -13.15
N LEU A 224 10.78 0.91 -11.99
CA LEU A 224 9.50 1.34 -11.46
C LEU A 224 8.83 2.35 -12.40
N ARG A 225 7.59 2.08 -12.80
CA ARG A 225 6.75 2.96 -13.63
C ARG A 225 5.61 3.59 -12.82
N SER A 226 5.08 2.86 -11.85
CA SER A 226 4.00 3.34 -10.98
C SER A 226 4.43 3.26 -9.53
N LEU A 227 4.39 4.40 -8.84
CA LEU A 227 4.64 4.48 -7.40
C LEU A 227 3.43 5.08 -6.71
N HIS A 228 2.83 4.33 -5.80
CA HIS A 228 1.89 4.84 -4.81
C HIS A 228 2.58 4.81 -3.45
N TRP A 229 2.85 5.98 -2.89
CA TRP A 229 3.43 6.13 -1.59
C TRP A 229 2.44 6.82 -0.66
N GLU A 230 2.09 6.14 0.42
CA GLU A 230 1.30 6.67 1.49
C GLU A 230 2.10 6.66 2.79
N MET A 231 2.30 7.85 3.34
CA MET A 231 2.84 8.01 4.68
C MET A 231 1.71 7.99 5.71
N PHE A 232 2.04 7.51 6.91
CA PHE A 232 1.10 7.42 8.02
C PHE A 232 1.63 8.25 9.19
N TYR A 233 0.73 8.98 9.83
CA TYR A 233 0.98 9.67 11.08
C TYR A 233 -0.17 9.46 12.06
N THR A 234 0.19 9.23 13.33
CA THR A 234 -0.71 9.30 14.47
C THR A 234 0.06 9.73 15.70
N GLU A 235 -0.56 10.52 16.57
CA GLU A 235 0.03 10.96 17.85
C GLU A 235 0.05 9.84 18.91
N TYR A 236 -0.76 8.79 18.72
CA TYR A 236 -0.91 7.68 19.67
C TYR A 236 0.17 6.59 19.51
N LEU A 237 0.97 6.67 18.45
CA LEU A 237 2.01 5.70 18.19
C LEU A 237 3.30 6.17 18.87
N ASP A 238 3.62 5.56 20.00
CA ASP A 238 4.91 5.74 20.69
C ASP A 238 6.03 5.10 19.87
N ASN A 239 6.42 5.76 18.79
CA ASN A 239 7.45 5.32 17.87
C ASN A 239 8.24 6.53 17.35
N PRO A 240 9.56 6.61 17.58
CA PRO A 240 10.38 7.73 17.13
C PRO A 240 10.46 7.86 15.61
N ALA A 241 9.96 6.88 14.86
CA ALA A 241 9.75 6.97 13.42
C ALA A 241 8.58 7.88 13.02
N CYS A 242 7.57 8.00 13.86
CA CYS A 242 6.32 8.67 13.57
C CYS A 242 6.43 10.15 13.98
N THR A 243 7.09 10.95 13.16
CA THR A 243 7.32 12.39 13.43
C THR A 243 6.23 13.28 12.85
N THR A 244 5.98 14.42 13.49
CA THR A 244 5.05 15.46 13.02
C THR A 244 5.54 16.20 11.77
N THR A 245 6.86 16.21 11.54
CA THR A 245 7.46 16.80 10.33
C THR A 245 7.54 15.75 9.22
N VAL A 246 7.14 16.13 8.01
CA VAL A 246 7.34 15.37 6.78
C VAL A 246 8.43 16.06 5.96
N ASN A 247 9.58 15.40 5.81
CA ASN A 247 10.72 15.94 5.07
C ASN A 247 10.60 15.66 3.56
N LEU A 248 10.15 16.65 2.80
CA LEU A 248 9.93 16.57 1.35
C LEU A 248 11.24 16.54 0.55
N ASP A 249 12.34 17.08 1.07
CA ASP A 249 13.65 16.98 0.43
C ASP A 249 14.16 15.52 0.43
N ALA A 250 13.89 14.78 1.51
CA ALA A 250 14.18 13.35 1.59
C ALA A 250 13.32 12.55 0.60
N VAL A 251 12.04 12.91 0.45
CA VAL A 251 11.15 12.32 -0.57
C VAL A 251 11.69 12.61 -1.97
N ALA A 252 12.00 13.88 -2.29
CA ALA A 252 12.52 14.27 -3.59
C ALA A 252 13.84 13.54 -3.91
N THR A 253 14.75 13.46 -2.94
CA THR A 253 16.01 12.72 -3.06
C THR A 253 15.78 11.22 -3.31
N ALA A 254 14.79 10.62 -2.66
CA ALA A 254 14.44 9.23 -2.88
C ALA A 254 13.89 8.99 -4.30
N LEU A 255 13.01 9.88 -4.77
CA LEU A 255 12.39 9.78 -6.09
C LEU A 255 13.39 9.93 -7.24
N GLU A 256 14.52 10.62 -7.04
CA GLU A 256 15.58 10.72 -8.06
C GLU A 256 16.08 9.34 -8.53
N ASN A 257 16.02 8.30 -7.68
CA ASN A 257 16.42 6.94 -8.05
C ASN A 257 15.53 6.32 -9.15
N VAL A 258 14.31 6.82 -9.33
CA VAL A 258 13.33 6.35 -10.32
C VAL A 258 12.86 7.45 -11.29
N ARG A 259 13.54 8.60 -11.29
CA ARG A 259 13.21 9.77 -12.13
C ARG A 259 13.08 9.43 -13.61
N ALA A 260 13.92 8.53 -14.10
CA ALA A 260 13.99 8.17 -15.51
C ALA A 260 12.93 7.15 -15.95
N THR A 261 12.13 6.61 -15.02
CA THR A 261 11.23 5.48 -15.29
C THR A 261 9.81 5.67 -14.77
N VAL A 262 9.60 6.45 -13.70
CA VAL A 262 8.27 6.70 -13.14
C VAL A 262 7.40 7.52 -14.09
N GLU A 263 6.21 6.98 -14.37
CA GLU A 263 5.16 7.52 -15.23
C GLU A 263 3.90 7.92 -14.44
N ASP A 264 3.63 7.23 -13.33
CA ASP A 264 2.50 7.43 -12.45
C ASP A 264 2.99 7.54 -11.00
N LEU A 265 2.68 8.66 -10.33
CA LEU A 265 3.08 8.93 -8.96
C LEU A 265 1.86 9.34 -8.14
N VAL A 266 1.63 8.62 -7.05
CA VAL A 266 0.64 8.96 -6.03
C VAL A 266 1.39 9.21 -4.72
N ILE A 267 1.25 10.41 -4.17
CA ILE A 267 1.75 10.79 -2.86
C ILE A 267 0.55 11.03 -1.97
N LYS A 268 0.48 10.36 -0.83
CA LYS A 268 -0.58 10.53 0.15
C LYS A 268 -0.03 10.68 1.55
N CYS A 269 -0.70 11.53 2.32
CA CYS A 269 -0.47 11.66 3.74
C CYS A 269 -1.73 11.21 4.49
N TYR A 270 -1.66 10.05 5.15
CA TYR A 270 -2.71 9.56 6.02
C TYR A 270 -2.46 9.98 7.46
N VAL A 271 -3.49 10.59 8.06
CA VAL A 271 -3.47 11.06 9.44
C VAL A 271 -4.59 10.36 10.18
N ASP A 272 -4.23 9.55 11.17
CA ASP A 272 -5.19 8.84 12.00
C ASP A 272 -5.68 9.76 13.14
N ARG A 273 -6.96 10.15 13.07
CA ARG A 273 -7.62 11.03 14.06
C ARG A 273 -8.33 10.22 15.13
N ALA A 274 -8.04 10.44 16.41
CA ALA A 274 -8.89 9.88 17.45
C ALA A 274 -10.16 10.72 17.62
N ASP A 275 -11.18 10.11 18.20
CA ASP A 275 -12.43 10.75 18.59
C ASP A 275 -12.24 11.79 19.73
N SER A 276 -11.00 12.01 20.18
CA SER A 276 -10.61 12.96 21.22
C SER A 276 -10.07 14.26 20.63
N PHE A 277 -10.72 15.35 21.04
CA PHE A 277 -10.54 16.76 20.69
C PHE A 277 -9.08 17.24 20.52
N GLY A 278 -8.54 17.14 19.30
CA GLY A 278 -7.34 17.82 18.81
C GLY A 278 -6.88 17.23 17.49
N GLU A 279 -6.73 18.02 16.43
CA GLU A 279 -6.17 17.53 15.17
C GLU A 279 -4.64 17.60 15.24
N PRO A 280 -3.92 16.58 14.74
CA PRO A 280 -2.48 16.56 14.90
C PRO A 280 -1.79 17.62 14.02
N ALA A 281 -0.91 18.39 14.64
CA ALA A 281 -0.09 19.39 13.95
C ALA A 281 1.00 18.72 13.10
N LEU A 282 0.69 18.39 11.84
CA LEU A 282 1.70 18.05 10.83
C LEU A 282 2.36 19.30 10.26
N SER A 283 3.64 19.19 9.89
CA SER A 283 4.38 20.24 9.17
C SER A 283 5.19 19.66 8.01
N PHE A 284 5.46 20.48 7.00
CA PHE A 284 6.34 20.13 5.88
C PHE A 284 7.69 20.83 6.02
N GLU A 285 8.75 20.11 5.69
CA GLU A 285 10.10 20.65 5.55
C GLU A 285 10.61 20.38 4.13
N GLY A 286 11.29 21.34 3.52
CA GLY A 286 11.83 21.19 2.17
C GLY A 286 10.78 21.35 1.08
N SER A 287 11.03 20.79 -0.12
CA SER A 287 10.10 20.90 -1.24
C SER A 287 10.22 19.77 -2.26
N LEU A 288 9.14 19.58 -3.04
CA LEU A 288 9.13 18.64 -4.16
C LEU A 288 9.58 19.27 -5.50
N ARG A 289 10.23 20.44 -5.50
CA ARG A 289 10.74 21.12 -6.72
C ARG A 289 11.52 20.21 -7.69
N PRO A 290 12.33 19.23 -7.23
CA PRO A 290 13.00 18.30 -8.14
C PRO A 290 12.06 17.52 -9.08
N LEU A 291 10.78 17.36 -8.74
CA LEU A 291 9.76 16.74 -9.60
C LEU A 291 9.62 17.43 -10.96
N ALA A 292 9.93 18.73 -11.06
CA ALA A 292 9.86 19.46 -12.32
C ALA A 292 10.77 18.86 -13.42
N ARG A 293 11.79 18.07 -13.01
CA ARG A 293 12.75 17.39 -13.90
C ARG A 293 12.31 15.98 -14.32
N PHE A 294 11.13 15.52 -13.93
CA PHE A 294 10.66 14.17 -14.20
C PHE A 294 10.00 14.10 -15.58
N HIS A 295 10.81 13.94 -16.62
CA HIS A 295 10.34 13.96 -18.02
C HIS A 295 9.39 12.83 -18.43
N TYR A 296 9.33 11.75 -17.64
CA TYR A 296 8.44 10.62 -17.88
C TYR A 296 7.19 10.64 -17.02
N LEU A 297 7.09 11.55 -16.04
CA LEU A 297 5.93 11.61 -15.16
C LEU A 297 4.73 12.19 -15.92
N TYR A 298 3.73 11.34 -16.14
CA TYR A 298 2.51 11.66 -16.91
C TYR A 298 1.29 11.82 -16.01
N LYS A 299 1.27 11.16 -14.85
CA LYS A 299 0.18 11.22 -13.89
C LYS A 299 0.73 11.49 -12.50
N LEU A 300 0.15 12.48 -11.83
CA LEU A 300 0.48 12.82 -10.45
C LEU A 300 -0.80 12.93 -9.65
N GLN A 301 -0.86 12.26 -8.51
CA GLN A 301 -1.90 12.41 -7.51
C GLN A 301 -1.29 12.83 -6.19
N ALA A 302 -1.73 13.95 -5.63
CA ALA A 302 -1.27 14.44 -4.33
C ALA A 302 -2.22 15.50 -3.76
N GLU A 303 -2.11 15.76 -2.45
CA GLU A 303 -2.80 16.90 -1.83
C GLU A 303 -2.13 18.23 -2.24
N PRO A 304 -2.90 19.32 -2.44
CA PRO A 304 -2.35 20.63 -2.81
C PRO A 304 -1.27 21.12 -1.84
N MET A 305 -1.50 20.94 -0.54
CA MET A 305 -0.56 21.32 0.52
C MET A 305 0.76 20.56 0.46
N THR A 306 0.70 19.25 0.15
CA THR A 306 1.88 18.40 0.04
C THR A 306 2.73 18.86 -1.15
N LEU A 307 2.10 19.16 -2.28
CA LEU A 307 2.79 19.73 -3.44
C LEU A 307 3.38 21.10 -3.11
N ALA A 308 2.56 21.98 -2.55
CA ALA A 308 2.93 23.36 -2.18
C ALA A 308 3.89 23.47 -0.99
N ALA A 309 4.22 22.34 -0.34
CA ALA A 309 5.06 22.27 0.86
C ALA A 309 4.60 23.19 2.01
N SER A 310 3.29 23.43 2.15
CA SER A 310 2.76 24.34 3.16
C SER A 310 1.28 24.10 3.46
N PHE A 311 0.91 24.16 4.73
CA PHE A 311 -0.49 24.23 5.20
C PHE A 311 -1.10 25.64 5.11
N GLN A 312 -0.28 26.65 4.79
CA GLN A 312 -0.70 28.04 4.59
C GLN A 312 -0.55 28.44 3.11
N PRO A 313 -1.64 28.76 2.40
CA PRO A 313 -1.60 29.16 0.99
C PRO A 313 -0.66 30.35 0.72
N THR A 314 -0.55 31.29 1.67
CA THR A 314 0.30 32.48 1.54
C THR A 314 1.80 32.18 1.53
N ARG A 315 2.19 31.00 2.03
CA ARG A 315 3.58 30.50 2.04
C ARG A 315 3.79 29.34 1.06
N ALA A 316 2.78 29.03 0.26
CA ALA A 316 2.81 27.93 -0.70
C ALA A 316 3.88 28.14 -1.77
N ILE A 317 4.59 27.08 -2.10
CA ILE A 317 5.41 27.04 -3.30
C ILE A 317 4.49 26.96 -4.53
N PRO A 318 4.66 27.81 -5.55
CA PRO A 318 3.85 27.76 -6.76
C PRO A 318 3.96 26.42 -7.48
N LEU A 319 2.83 25.86 -7.94
CA LEU A 319 2.80 24.56 -8.63
C LEU A 319 3.72 24.52 -9.86
N LYS A 320 3.91 25.64 -10.55
CA LYS A 320 4.83 25.74 -11.70
C LYS A 320 6.29 25.44 -11.37
N GLU A 321 6.71 25.59 -10.12
CA GLU A 321 8.07 25.27 -9.67
C GLU A 321 8.24 23.78 -9.35
N ILE A 322 7.15 23.02 -9.28
CA ILE A 322 7.13 21.63 -8.81
C ILE A 322 6.70 20.68 -9.92
N LEU A 323 5.67 21.03 -10.68
CA LEU A 323 5.04 20.11 -11.63
C LEU A 323 5.85 20.00 -12.93
N PRO A 324 6.16 18.78 -13.40
CA PRO A 324 6.89 18.60 -14.65
C PRO A 324 6.03 18.94 -15.87
N GLN A 325 6.68 19.44 -16.92
CA GLN A 325 6.01 19.77 -18.19
C GLN A 325 5.44 18.55 -18.92
N SER A 326 5.94 17.34 -18.63
CA SER A 326 5.43 16.08 -19.18
C SER A 326 4.07 15.68 -18.63
N LEU A 327 3.62 16.30 -17.53
CA LEU A 327 2.41 15.91 -16.82
C LEU A 327 1.17 16.05 -17.72
N LYS A 328 0.39 14.98 -17.81
CA LYS A 328 -0.85 14.90 -18.59
C LYS A 328 -2.08 14.88 -17.70
N THR A 329 -1.97 14.34 -16.49
CA THR A 329 -3.06 14.26 -15.53
C THR A 329 -2.59 14.67 -14.16
N LEU A 330 -3.27 15.65 -13.57
CA LEU A 330 -3.10 16.04 -12.17
C LEU A 330 -4.36 15.64 -11.40
N ALA A 331 -4.21 14.79 -10.39
CA ALA A 331 -5.29 14.40 -9.49
C ALA A 331 -5.08 15.05 -8.12
N ILE A 332 -6.03 15.87 -7.72
CA ILE A 332 -6.03 16.57 -6.44
C ILE A 332 -6.85 15.76 -5.43
N THR A 333 -6.30 15.58 -4.24
CA THR A 333 -6.94 14.85 -3.13
C THR A 333 -7.11 15.74 -1.91
N ASP A 334 -8.06 15.40 -1.05
CA ASP A 334 -8.46 16.13 0.16
C ASP A 334 -8.05 15.43 1.46
N TYR A 335 -7.14 14.46 1.41
CA TYR A 335 -6.83 13.57 2.54
C TYR A 335 -6.33 14.27 3.80
N LEU A 336 -5.76 15.45 3.65
CA LEU A 336 -5.27 16.29 4.75
C LEU A 336 -6.27 17.36 5.21
N ALA A 337 -7.46 17.47 4.58
CA ALA A 337 -8.40 18.59 4.72
C ALA A 337 -8.89 18.94 6.14
N ALA A 338 -8.68 18.07 7.11
CA ALA A 338 -8.95 18.37 8.52
C ALA A 338 -7.68 18.12 9.34
N ASN A 339 -6.68 18.94 9.03
CA ASN A 339 -5.57 19.24 9.91
C ASN A 339 -5.79 20.69 10.41
N ASP A 340 -5.72 20.92 11.73
CA ASP A 340 -6.04 22.19 12.38
C ASP A 340 -5.19 23.36 11.86
N SER A 341 -4.00 23.06 11.33
CA SER A 341 -3.08 24.05 10.76
C SER A 341 -3.39 24.43 9.31
N GLN A 342 -4.37 23.78 8.67
CA GLN A 342 -4.69 23.99 7.28
C GLN A 342 -5.57 25.23 7.07
N GLU A 343 -5.06 26.17 6.28
CA GLU A 343 -5.79 27.36 5.82
C GLU A 343 -6.27 27.22 4.35
N TRP A 344 -6.09 26.04 3.76
CA TRP A 344 -6.49 25.78 2.37
C TRP A 344 -8.00 25.64 2.25
N HIS A 345 -8.55 26.40 1.31
CA HIS A 345 -9.96 26.38 0.92
C HIS A 345 -10.03 26.19 -0.60
N ASP A 346 -11.22 25.87 -1.11
CA ASP A 346 -11.49 25.67 -2.54
C ASP A 346 -10.93 26.80 -3.41
N GLU A 347 -11.03 28.06 -2.96
CA GLU A 347 -10.52 29.21 -3.71
C GLU A 347 -8.99 29.19 -3.84
N HIS A 348 -8.29 28.80 -2.77
CA HIS A 348 -6.84 28.67 -2.76
C HIS A 348 -6.39 27.55 -3.71
N ILE A 349 -7.06 26.38 -3.64
CA ILE A 349 -6.77 25.24 -4.51
C ILE A 349 -7.00 25.61 -5.97
N PHE A 350 -8.15 26.21 -6.28
CA PHE A 350 -8.49 26.67 -7.61
C PHE A 350 -7.47 27.69 -8.14
N HIS A 351 -7.11 28.68 -7.32
CA HIS A 351 -6.15 29.72 -7.71
C HIS A 351 -4.79 29.13 -8.08
N CYS A 352 -4.23 28.24 -7.25
CA CYS A 352 -2.94 27.61 -7.53
C CYS A 352 -2.94 26.83 -8.86
N ILE A 353 -4.03 26.12 -9.16
CA ILE A 353 -4.19 25.39 -10.42
C ILE A 353 -4.34 26.36 -11.60
N ALA A 354 -5.21 27.35 -11.45
CA ALA A 354 -5.50 28.32 -12.49
C ALA A 354 -4.27 29.16 -12.86
N GLU A 355 -3.48 29.60 -11.87
CA GLU A 355 -2.22 30.30 -12.09
C GLU A 355 -1.24 29.46 -12.90
N TRP A 356 -1.05 28.19 -12.54
CA TRP A 356 -0.14 27.31 -13.25
C TRP A 356 -0.56 27.07 -14.71
N VAL A 357 -1.85 26.85 -14.96
CA VAL A 357 -2.36 26.59 -16.31
C VAL A 357 -2.39 27.86 -17.17
N ARG A 358 -2.60 29.03 -16.58
CA ARG A 358 -2.64 30.33 -17.27
C ARG A 358 -1.27 30.96 -17.48
N ASP A 359 -0.21 30.46 -16.84
CA ASP A 359 1.11 31.07 -16.92
C ASP A 359 1.66 31.03 -18.36
N GLU A 360 1.53 32.15 -19.07
CA GLU A 360 2.01 32.32 -20.45
C GLU A 360 3.54 32.44 -20.52
N SER A 361 4.22 32.68 -19.39
CA SER A 361 5.67 32.83 -19.33
C SER A 361 6.42 31.49 -19.28
N ALA A 362 5.72 30.38 -19.02
CA ALA A 362 6.26 29.03 -19.00
C ALA A 362 5.83 28.24 -20.25
N PRO A 363 6.62 27.24 -20.69
CA PRO A 363 6.16 26.29 -21.69
C PRO A 363 4.87 25.63 -21.20
N LYS A 364 3.80 25.70 -22.01
CA LYS A 364 2.49 25.18 -21.62
C LYS A 364 2.62 23.72 -21.16
N PRO A 365 2.07 23.37 -19.98
CA PRO A 365 2.11 21.98 -19.52
C PRO A 365 1.36 21.10 -20.53
N ASN A 366 1.81 19.86 -20.72
CA ASN A 366 1.09 18.86 -21.55
C ASN A 366 -0.19 18.34 -20.89
N LEU A 367 -0.75 19.13 -19.97
CA LEU A 367 -1.89 18.79 -19.14
C LEU A 367 -3.11 18.61 -20.04
N ARG A 368 -3.79 17.48 -19.87
CA ARG A 368 -5.00 17.11 -20.59
C ARG A 368 -6.18 16.96 -19.67
N ALA A 369 -5.93 16.52 -18.44
CA ALA A 369 -6.97 16.25 -17.48
C ALA A 369 -6.60 16.73 -16.07
N ILE A 370 -7.59 17.27 -15.39
CA ILE A 370 -7.55 17.50 -13.95
C ILE A 370 -8.55 16.53 -13.33
N SER A 371 -8.15 15.84 -12.28
CA SER A 371 -9.05 15.01 -11.48
C SER A 371 -9.16 15.59 -10.09
N TYR A 372 -10.36 15.56 -9.54
CA TYR A 372 -10.57 15.77 -8.11
C TYR A 372 -11.09 14.47 -7.51
N VAL A 373 -10.44 14.09 -6.42
CA VAL A 373 -10.66 12.86 -5.71
C VAL A 373 -11.26 13.22 -4.37
N ASP A 374 -12.57 13.10 -4.29
CA ASP A 374 -13.40 13.46 -3.15
C ASP A 374 -13.53 12.26 -2.21
N ARG A 375 -13.13 12.39 -0.93
CA ARG A 375 -13.59 11.46 0.11
C ARG A 375 -14.97 11.93 0.54
N ASP A 376 -16.00 11.13 0.25
CA ASP A 376 -17.34 11.31 0.84
C ASP A 376 -17.26 11.18 2.39
N PHE A 377 -16.86 12.24 3.08
CA PHE A 377 -17.06 12.41 4.53
C PHE A 377 -18.48 12.91 4.82
N CYS A 378 -19.10 13.58 3.85
CA CYS A 378 -20.47 14.05 3.95
C CYS A 378 -21.40 13.03 3.27
N GLY A 379 -22.38 12.52 4.02
CA GLY A 379 -23.34 11.54 3.54
C GLY A 379 -24.10 11.96 2.26
N PRO A 380 -24.83 11.02 1.64
CA PRO A 380 -25.54 11.27 0.40
C PRO A 380 -26.52 12.44 0.55
N GLY A 381 -26.32 13.52 -0.23
CA GLY A 381 -27.26 14.64 -0.34
C GLY A 381 -26.72 16.05 -0.04
N THR A 382 -25.40 16.25 0.04
CA THR A 382 -24.83 17.58 0.30
C THR A 382 -24.42 18.30 -1.00
N ARG A 383 -24.48 19.64 -0.92
CA ARG A 383 -24.50 20.68 -1.98
C ARG A 383 -23.52 20.48 -3.16
N PRO A 384 -23.73 21.19 -4.29
CA PRO A 384 -22.70 21.30 -5.32
C PRO A 384 -21.39 21.74 -4.66
N ASP A 385 -20.33 21.00 -4.93
CA ASP A 385 -18.98 21.34 -4.51
C ASP A 385 -18.56 22.60 -5.28
N PRO A 386 -18.39 23.77 -4.63
CA PRO A 386 -18.04 25.02 -5.30
C PRO A 386 -16.72 24.93 -6.06
N LEU A 387 -15.77 24.12 -5.60
CA LEU A 387 -14.53 23.84 -6.32
C LEU A 387 -14.81 23.10 -7.63
N LYS A 388 -15.70 22.11 -7.58
CA LYS A 388 -16.07 21.33 -8.77
C LYS A 388 -16.65 22.22 -9.86
N GLU A 389 -17.62 23.08 -9.55
CA GLU A 389 -18.24 23.97 -10.54
C GLU A 389 -17.20 24.91 -11.17
N LYS A 390 -16.33 25.51 -10.33
CA LYS A 390 -15.22 26.38 -10.80
C LYS A 390 -14.25 25.60 -11.70
N LEU A 391 -13.88 24.38 -11.34
CA LEU A 391 -12.99 23.53 -12.14
C LEU A 391 -13.65 23.08 -13.44
N GLU A 392 -14.95 22.78 -13.46
CA GLU A 392 -15.70 22.43 -14.68
C GLU A 392 -15.69 23.57 -15.69
N GLU A 393 -16.02 24.79 -15.26
CA GLU A 393 -15.98 25.97 -16.11
C GLU A 393 -14.56 26.26 -16.62
N PHE A 394 -13.58 26.21 -15.71
CA PHE A 394 -12.19 26.45 -16.04
C PHE A 394 -11.63 25.42 -17.04
N CYS A 395 -11.88 24.13 -16.81
CA CYS A 395 -11.43 23.07 -17.72
C CYS A 395 -12.07 23.22 -19.10
N ARG A 396 -13.36 23.55 -19.17
CA ARG A 396 -14.06 23.83 -20.44
C ARG A 396 -13.42 24.99 -21.19
N ALA A 397 -13.08 26.07 -20.50
CA ALA A 397 -12.44 27.25 -21.11
C ALA A 397 -11.02 26.96 -21.64
N HIS A 398 -10.31 25.98 -21.07
CA HIS A 398 -8.94 25.64 -21.45
C HIS A 398 -8.81 24.32 -22.21
N SER A 399 -9.93 23.74 -22.68
CA SER A 399 -9.96 22.43 -23.37
C SER A 399 -9.31 21.29 -22.57
N LEU A 400 -9.49 21.31 -21.26
CA LEU A 400 -9.08 20.24 -20.34
C LEU A 400 -10.27 19.33 -20.02
N GLU A 401 -9.99 18.06 -19.78
CA GLU A 401 -10.96 17.10 -19.25
C GLU A 401 -11.01 17.19 -17.72
N LEU A 402 -12.20 17.29 -17.14
CA LEU A 402 -12.38 17.14 -15.69
C LEU A 402 -12.82 15.70 -15.38
N LEU A 403 -12.04 15.01 -14.54
CA LEU A 403 -12.32 13.65 -14.08
C LEU A 403 -12.74 13.65 -12.62
N TRP A 404 -13.99 13.30 -12.33
CA TRP A 404 -14.44 13.16 -10.95
C TRP A 404 -14.31 11.72 -10.48
N LYS A 405 -13.60 11.49 -9.38
CA LYS A 405 -13.53 10.19 -8.73
C LYS A 405 -14.05 10.31 -7.31
N LYS A 406 -15.19 9.67 -7.04
CA LYS A 406 -15.63 9.43 -5.67
C LYS A 406 -14.88 8.23 -5.12
N ILE A 407 -14.18 8.42 -4.02
CA ILE A 407 -13.64 7.31 -3.26
C ILE A 407 -14.63 7.02 -2.13
N PRO A 408 -15.17 5.79 -2.04
CA PRO A 408 -15.98 5.40 -0.90
C PRO A 408 -15.16 5.66 0.38
N PRO A 409 -15.77 6.17 1.47
CA PRO A 409 -15.04 6.31 2.72
C PRO A 409 -14.37 4.98 3.08
N LEU A 410 -13.13 5.03 3.57
CA LEU A 410 -12.49 3.89 4.22
C LEU A 410 -13.39 3.52 5.40
N ARG A 411 -14.24 2.49 5.23
CA ARG A 411 -15.24 2.06 6.22
C ARG A 411 -14.68 1.04 7.19
#